data_AF-A0A9D4MG72-F1
#
_entry.id   AF-A0A9D4MG72-F1
#
_cell.length_a   1.000
_cell.length_b   1.000
_cell.length_c   1.000
_cell.angle_alpha   90.00
_cell.angle_beta   90.00
_cell.angle_gamma   90.00
#
_symmetry.space_group_name_H-M   'P 1'
#
loop_
_entity.id
_entity.type
_entity.pdbx_description
1 polymer ?
#
loop_
_entity_poly.entity_id
_entity_poly.type
_entity_poly.pdbx_seq_one_letter_code
_entity_poly.pdbx_strand_id
1 'polypeptide(L)'
;MMGGLHIEMAFLKVLGEWLYDSGWITAITTAGEATAGRAGSIQKGASTSRGQWAHQVMVAALYILKCKAFKEYTERVRDSAEKLDFQQWLDMMDNIYPKFAYWNKTMQLEILFFFLQFMKSQREANFEMYVECLGKMVPWMFAMNHVHYAC
;
A
#
# COMPACT_ATOMS: atom_id res chain seq x y z
N MET A 1 2.58 -25.59 10.75
CA MET A 1 2.31 -24.57 9.72
C MET A 1 1.72 -23.36 10.40
N MET A 2 2.37 -22.19 10.34
CA MET A 2 1.69 -20.95 10.75
C MET A 2 0.58 -20.66 9.72
N GLY A 3 -0.66 -20.44 10.19
CA GLY A 3 -1.80 -20.14 9.34
C GLY A 3 -1.73 -18.73 8.72
N GLY A 4 -2.61 -18.42 7.77
CA GLY A 4 -2.61 -17.15 7.02
C GLY A 4 -2.59 -15.89 7.88
N LEU A 5 -3.15 -15.93 9.08
CA LEU A 5 -3.11 -14.82 10.04
C LEU A 5 -1.66 -14.39 10.41
N HIS A 6 -0.74 -15.34 10.60
CA HIS A 6 0.63 -15.01 10.99
C HIS A 6 1.41 -14.39 9.83
N ILE A 7 1.15 -14.87 8.61
CA ILE A 7 1.73 -14.30 7.38
C ILE A 7 1.24 -12.87 7.20
N GLU A 8 -0.05 -12.64 7.44
CA GLU A 8 -0.63 -11.30 7.42
C GLU A 8 0.04 -10.38 8.44
N MET A 9 0.19 -10.83 9.69
CA MET A 9 0.84 -10.06 10.76
C MET A 9 2.29 -9.74 10.42
N ALA A 10 3.04 -10.68 9.84
CA ALA A 10 4.40 -10.45 9.40
C ALA A 10 4.46 -9.40 8.29
N PHE A 11 3.53 -9.44 7.33
CA PHE A 11 3.50 -8.46 6.25
C PHE A 11 3.05 -7.08 6.71
N LEU A 12 2.14 -6.98 7.68
CA LEU A 12 1.79 -5.71 8.31
C LEU A 12 3.01 -5.04 8.98
N LYS A 13 3.95 -5.83 9.51
CA LYS A 13 5.21 -5.29 10.04
C LYS A 13 6.12 -4.78 8.93
N VAL A 14 6.25 -5.53 7.81
CA VAL A 14 6.98 -5.07 6.61
C VAL A 14 6.44 -3.73 6.12
N LEU A 15 5.11 -3.62 5.99
CA LEU A 15 4.47 -2.37 5.57
C LEU A 15 4.71 -1.24 6.58
N GLY A 16 4.64 -1.57 7.86
CA GLY A 16 5.01 -0.68 8.95
C GLY A 16 6.39 -0.08 8.85
N GLU A 17 7.40 -0.93 8.59
CA GLU A 17 8.79 -0.53 8.39
C GLU A 17 8.97 0.26 7.09
N TRP A 18 8.29 -0.12 6.01
CA TRP A 18 8.30 0.62 4.74
C TRP A 18 7.76 2.05 4.90
N LEU A 19 6.74 2.22 5.74
CA LEU A 19 6.14 3.51 6.06
C LEU A 19 6.89 4.28 7.16
N TYR A 20 7.95 3.71 7.73
CA TYR A 20 8.71 4.36 8.78
C TYR A 20 9.26 5.70 8.28
N ASP A 21 9.03 6.77 9.07
CA ASP A 21 9.43 8.15 8.75
C ASP A 21 8.86 8.73 7.43
N SER A 22 7.88 8.07 6.80
CA SER A 22 7.23 8.56 5.57
C SER A 22 6.28 9.75 5.78
N GLY A 23 6.03 10.12 7.04
CA GLY A 23 4.97 11.06 7.42
C GLY A 23 3.58 10.42 7.49
N TRP A 24 3.45 9.11 7.27
CA TRP A 24 2.15 8.41 7.33
C TRP A 24 1.42 8.55 8.67
N ILE A 25 2.13 8.44 9.80
CA ILE A 25 1.55 8.68 11.13
C ILE A 25 0.96 10.09 11.22
N THR A 26 1.68 11.09 10.71
CA THR A 26 1.23 12.49 10.69
C THR A 26 0.01 12.66 9.81
N ALA A 27 -0.03 12.00 8.64
CA ALA A 27 -1.16 12.06 7.72
C ALA A 27 -2.44 11.49 8.36
N ILE A 28 -2.38 10.30 8.96
CA ILE A 28 -3.56 9.65 9.55
C ILE A 28 -4.04 10.35 10.82
N THR A 29 -3.12 10.95 11.58
CA THR A 29 -3.47 11.75 12.77
C THR A 29 -4.09 13.09 12.41
N THR A 30 -3.52 13.79 11.42
CA THR A 30 -4.06 15.08 10.95
C THR A 30 -5.42 14.91 10.29
N ALA A 31 -5.67 13.78 9.62
CA ALA A 31 -6.98 13.44 9.06
C ALA A 31 -8.05 13.11 10.12
N GLY A 32 -7.67 12.92 11.40
CA GLY A 32 -8.60 12.55 12.47
C GLY A 32 -8.97 11.05 12.50
N GLU A 33 -8.35 10.23 11.65
CA GLU A 33 -8.65 8.81 11.50
C GLU A 33 -8.07 7.96 12.66
N ALA A 34 -6.95 8.38 13.24
CA ALA A 34 -6.35 7.71 14.40
C ALA A 34 -5.59 8.71 15.29
N THR A 35 -5.48 8.41 16.60
CA THR A 35 -4.55 9.13 17.48
C THR A 35 -3.10 8.73 17.19
N ALA A 36 -2.12 9.56 17.56
CA ALA A 36 -0.70 9.27 17.31
C ALA A 36 -0.25 7.93 17.90
N GLY A 37 -0.69 7.62 19.13
CA GLY A 37 -0.44 6.31 19.75
C GLY A 37 -1.07 5.15 18.99
N ARG A 38 -2.29 5.34 18.46
CA ARG A 38 -2.98 4.31 17.67
C ARG A 38 -2.31 4.12 16.30
N ALA A 39 -1.95 5.19 15.61
CA ALA A 39 -1.21 5.16 14.35
C ALA A 39 0.15 4.46 14.52
N GLY A 40 0.89 4.79 15.58
CA GLY A 40 2.15 4.11 15.92
C GLY A 40 1.96 2.62 16.24
N SER A 41 0.86 2.24 16.90
CA SER A 41 0.55 0.82 17.13
C SER A 41 0.24 0.06 15.84
N ILE A 42 -0.40 0.72 14.88
CA ILE A 42 -0.71 0.12 13.58
C ILE A 42 0.57 -0.04 12.76
N GLN A 43 1.43 0.98 12.72
CA GLN A 43 2.73 0.89 12.05
C GLN A 43 3.58 -0.26 12.62
N LYS A 44 3.50 -0.54 13.92
CA LYS A 44 4.24 -1.66 14.53
C LYS A 44 3.61 -3.04 14.25
N GLY A 45 2.54 -3.12 13.46
CA GLY A 45 1.81 -4.36 13.21
C GLY A 45 1.15 -4.95 14.46
N ALA A 46 0.86 -4.12 15.49
CA ALA A 46 0.37 -4.61 16.79
C ALA A 46 -1.10 -5.06 16.78
N SER A 47 -1.84 -4.77 15.69
CA SER A 47 -3.24 -5.16 15.57
C SER A 47 -3.62 -5.38 14.11
N THR A 48 -3.90 -6.64 13.78
CA THR A 48 -4.21 -7.08 12.42
C THR A 48 -5.42 -6.35 11.83
N SER A 49 -6.58 -6.38 12.49
CA SER A 49 -7.80 -5.74 11.98
C SER A 49 -7.68 -4.23 11.82
N ARG A 50 -6.96 -3.56 12.74
CA ARG A 50 -6.73 -2.11 12.66
C ARG A 50 -5.72 -1.75 11.57
N GLY A 51 -4.71 -2.60 11.35
CA GLY A 51 -3.79 -2.50 10.22
C GLY A 51 -4.51 -2.65 8.91
N GLN A 52 -5.31 -3.71 8.74
CA GLN A 52 -6.14 -3.92 7.55
C GLN A 52 -6.96 -2.68 7.20
N TRP A 53 -7.71 -2.15 8.18
CA TRP A 53 -8.54 -0.97 7.98
C TRP A 53 -7.71 0.26 7.59
N ALA A 54 -6.61 0.56 8.29
CA ALA A 54 -5.82 1.75 8.01
C ALA A 54 -5.17 1.70 6.64
N HIS A 55 -4.65 0.54 6.22
CA HIS A 55 -4.14 0.36 4.87
C HIS A 55 -5.27 0.48 3.83
N GLN A 56 -6.46 -0.08 4.06
CA GLN A 56 -7.64 0.11 3.18
C GLN A 56 -8.09 1.57 3.05
N VAL A 57 -8.00 2.37 4.11
CA VAL A 57 -8.33 3.80 4.05
C VAL A 57 -7.29 4.56 3.22
N MET A 58 -6.01 4.27 3.45
CA MET A 58 -4.91 4.87 2.69
C MET A 58 -4.96 4.52 1.20
N VAL A 59 -5.32 3.28 0.87
CA VAL A 59 -5.66 2.80 -0.50
C VAL A 59 -6.60 3.73 -1.20
N ALA A 60 -7.77 3.90 -0.59
CA ALA A 60 -8.83 4.70 -1.17
C ALA A 60 -8.38 6.15 -1.31
N ALA A 61 -7.73 6.69 -0.27
CA ALA A 61 -7.24 8.06 -0.27
C ALA A 61 -6.20 8.32 -1.38
N LEU A 62 -5.18 7.47 -1.51
CA LEU A 62 -4.14 7.61 -2.53
C LEU A 62 -4.71 7.46 -3.94
N TYR A 63 -5.62 6.49 -4.16
CA TYR A 63 -6.29 6.34 -5.45
C TYR A 63 -7.11 7.58 -5.83
N ILE A 64 -7.90 8.11 -4.89
CA ILE A 64 -8.69 9.33 -5.10
C ILE A 64 -7.78 10.52 -5.42
N LEU A 65 -6.67 10.69 -4.68
CA LEU A 65 -5.71 11.76 -4.92
C LEU A 65 -5.07 11.64 -6.31
N LYS A 66 -4.71 10.43 -6.75
CA LYS A 66 -4.19 10.18 -8.10
C LYS A 66 -5.23 10.54 -9.17
N CYS A 67 -6.49 10.14 -9.01
CA CYS A 67 -7.55 10.49 -9.95
C CYS A 67 -7.78 12.01 -10.03
N LYS A 68 -7.75 12.71 -8.88
CA LYS A 68 -7.87 14.19 -8.85
C LYS A 68 -6.70 14.85 -9.57
N ALA A 69 -5.47 14.43 -9.29
CA ALA A 69 -4.27 14.96 -9.94
C ALA A 69 -4.28 14.72 -11.46
N PHE A 70 -4.73 13.55 -11.91
CA PHE A 70 -4.89 13.27 -13.34
C PHE A 70 -5.97 14.16 -13.96
N LYS A 71 -7.11 14.35 -13.29
CA LYS A 71 -8.17 15.24 -13.76
C LYS A 71 -7.65 16.67 -13.96
N GLU A 72 -6.93 17.21 -12.98
CA GLU A 72 -6.30 18.53 -13.07
C GLU A 72 -5.30 18.62 -14.24
N TYR A 73 -4.50 17.57 -14.47
CA TYR A 73 -3.64 17.48 -15.66
C TYR A 73 -4.46 17.54 -16.96
N THR A 74 -5.54 16.75 -17.07
CA THR A 74 -6.37 16.72 -18.27
C THR A 74 -7.09 18.05 -18.53
N GLU A 75 -7.40 18.82 -17.48
CA GLU A 75 -7.98 20.16 -17.61
C GLU A 75 -6.95 21.18 -18.12
N ARG A 76 -5.70 21.08 -17.69
CA ARG A 76 -4.61 21.96 -18.16
C ARG A 76 -4.21 21.72 -19.62
N VAL A 77 -4.38 20.49 -20.09
CA VAL A 77 -3.94 20.02 -21.42
C VAL A 77 -5.15 19.80 -22.36
N ARG A 78 -6.32 20.38 -22.02
CA ARG A 78 -7.61 20.11 -22.68
C ARG A 78 -7.59 20.20 -24.21
N ASP A 79 -6.90 21.20 -24.76
CA ASP A 79 -6.87 21.49 -26.20
C ASP A 79 -5.56 21.05 -26.88
N SER A 80 -4.67 20.37 -26.16
CA SER A 80 -3.43 19.84 -26.74
C SER A 80 -3.69 18.52 -27.48
N ALA A 81 -3.09 18.39 -28.67
CA ALA A 81 -3.07 17.13 -29.42
C ALA A 81 -2.27 16.02 -28.71
N GLU A 82 -1.49 16.37 -27.68
CA GLU A 82 -0.56 15.49 -26.98
C GLU A 82 -1.07 15.11 -25.57
N LYS A 83 -2.35 14.77 -25.47
CA LYS A 83 -2.95 14.29 -24.22
C LYS A 83 -2.49 12.87 -23.93
N LEU A 84 -1.79 12.68 -22.81
CA LEU A 84 -1.37 11.35 -22.35
C LEU A 84 -2.56 10.55 -21.79
N ASP A 85 -2.53 9.24 -22.02
CA ASP A 85 -3.38 8.29 -21.29
C ASP A 85 -3.00 8.24 -19.81
N PHE A 86 -3.89 7.74 -18.95
CA PHE A 86 -3.65 7.61 -17.52
C PHE A 86 -2.35 6.85 -17.22
N GLN A 87 -2.09 5.74 -17.91
CA GLN A 87 -0.87 4.95 -17.65
C GLN A 87 0.39 5.70 -18.08
N GLN A 88 0.36 6.34 -19.24
CA GLN A 88 1.49 7.15 -19.73
C GLN A 88 1.77 8.34 -18.81
N TRP A 89 0.72 8.96 -18.27
CA TRP A 89 0.84 10.03 -17.29
C TRP A 89 1.42 9.55 -15.96
N LEU A 90 1.03 8.35 -15.50
CA LEU A 90 1.64 7.74 -14.32
C LEU A 90 3.14 7.51 -14.52
N ASP A 91 3.53 6.95 -15.66
CA ASP A 91 4.93 6.67 -15.97
C ASP A 91 5.73 7.99 -16.04
N MET A 92 5.15 9.03 -16.63
CA MET A 92 5.75 10.37 -16.63
C MET A 92 5.92 10.90 -15.20
N MET A 93 4.89 10.83 -14.37
CA MET A 93 4.93 11.35 -13.00
C MET A 93 5.89 10.58 -12.09
N ASP A 94 5.98 9.27 -12.26
CA ASP A 94 6.94 8.41 -11.55
C ASP A 94 8.39 8.80 -11.88
N ASN A 95 8.68 9.16 -13.12
CA ASN A 95 10.03 9.56 -13.54
C ASN A 95 10.39 10.98 -13.10
N ILE A 96 9.42 11.90 -13.04
CA ILE A 96 9.68 13.31 -12.73
C ILE A 96 9.70 13.58 -11.22
N TYR A 97 8.81 12.95 -10.46
CA TYR A 97 8.59 13.28 -9.04
C TYR A 97 8.90 12.10 -8.13
N PRO A 98 10.06 12.09 -7.44
CA PRO A 98 10.45 11.00 -6.54
C PRO A 98 9.43 10.72 -5.43
N LYS A 99 8.76 11.75 -4.93
CA LYS A 99 7.68 11.59 -3.93
C LYS A 99 6.47 10.88 -4.50
N PHE A 100 6.09 11.20 -5.74
CA PHE A 100 5.01 10.51 -6.44
C PHE A 100 5.37 9.05 -6.65
N ALA A 101 6.59 8.77 -7.14
CA ALA A 101 7.10 7.42 -7.31
C ALA A 101 7.08 6.61 -6.01
N TYR A 102 7.48 7.21 -4.88
CA TYR A 102 7.42 6.55 -3.57
C TYR A 102 5.98 6.18 -3.19
N TRP A 103 5.04 7.13 -3.26
CA TRP A 103 3.64 6.86 -2.90
C TRP A 103 2.94 5.94 -3.90
N ASN A 104 3.35 5.97 -5.17
CA ASN A 104 2.86 5.05 -6.18
C ASN A 104 3.37 3.62 -5.94
N LYS A 105 4.65 3.45 -5.59
CA LYS A 105 5.22 2.16 -5.14
C LYS A 105 4.55 1.67 -3.86
N THR A 106 4.37 2.56 -2.89
CA THR A 106 3.64 2.28 -1.63
C THR A 106 2.22 1.81 -1.93
N MET A 107 1.54 2.45 -2.89
CA MET A 107 0.25 2.00 -3.36
C MET A 107 0.33 0.62 -4.05
N GLN A 108 1.28 0.37 -4.94
CA GLN A 108 1.43 -0.96 -5.54
C GLN A 108 1.68 -2.06 -4.49
N LEU A 109 2.43 -1.73 -3.43
CA LEU A 109 2.73 -2.61 -2.30
C LEU A 109 1.53 -2.88 -1.37
N GLU A 110 0.89 -1.81 -0.92
CA GLU A 110 -0.15 -1.87 0.10
C GLU A 110 -1.53 -2.20 -0.50
N ILE A 111 -1.76 -1.88 -1.78
CA ILE A 111 -3.11 -1.49 -2.22
C ILE A 111 -3.65 -2.31 -3.36
N LEU A 112 -2.87 -2.58 -4.40
CA LEU A 112 -3.47 -3.07 -5.64
C LEU A 112 -3.45 -4.59 -5.79
N PHE A 113 -2.44 -5.30 -5.28
CA PHE A 113 -2.32 -6.74 -5.58
C PHE A 113 -1.90 -7.71 -4.46
N PHE A 114 -1.24 -7.33 -3.37
CA PHE A 114 -0.71 -8.36 -2.43
C PHE A 114 -1.47 -8.47 -1.13
N PHE A 115 -1.57 -7.40 -0.34
CA PHE A 115 -2.20 -7.51 0.98
C PHE A 115 -3.72 -7.75 0.88
N LEU A 116 -4.43 -6.97 0.08
CA LEU A 116 -5.88 -7.13 -0.09
C LEU A 116 -6.25 -8.41 -0.83
N GLN A 117 -5.45 -8.83 -1.82
CA GLN A 117 -5.68 -10.12 -2.48
C GLN A 117 -5.34 -11.27 -1.56
N PHE A 118 -4.29 -11.17 -0.76
CA PHE A 118 -4.01 -12.16 0.28
C PHE A 118 -5.21 -12.30 1.23
N MET A 119 -5.75 -11.19 1.74
CA MET A 119 -6.97 -11.21 2.56
C MET A 119 -8.18 -11.81 1.83
N LYS A 120 -8.37 -11.47 0.56
CA LYS A 120 -9.45 -12.01 -0.26
C LYS A 120 -9.29 -13.51 -0.50
N SER A 121 -8.07 -14.00 -0.76
CA SER A 121 -7.81 -15.44 -0.98
C SER A 121 -8.12 -16.26 0.26
N GLN A 122 -7.84 -15.72 1.45
CA GLN A 122 -8.23 -16.34 2.72
C GLN A 122 -9.76 -16.36 2.90
N ARG A 123 -10.46 -15.27 2.57
CA ARG A 123 -11.92 -15.17 2.70
C ARG A 123 -12.67 -16.05 1.69
N GLU A 124 -12.14 -16.19 0.48
CA GLU A 124 -12.74 -16.97 -0.60
C GLU A 124 -12.24 -18.42 -0.65
N ALA A 125 -11.31 -18.80 0.24
CA ALA A 125 -10.60 -20.08 0.21
C ALA A 125 -9.95 -20.40 -1.16
N ASN A 126 -9.52 -19.35 -1.89
CA ASN A 126 -8.89 -19.49 -3.19
C ASN A 126 -7.39 -19.76 -3.02
N PHE A 127 -7.00 -21.03 -3.08
CA PHE A 127 -5.63 -21.45 -2.85
C PHE A 127 -4.65 -20.98 -3.94
N GLU A 128 -5.08 -20.91 -5.20
CA GLU A 128 -4.24 -20.46 -6.31
C GLU A 128 -3.83 -18.99 -6.11
N MET A 129 -4.80 -18.13 -5.82
CA MET A 129 -4.56 -16.71 -5.55
C MET A 129 -3.72 -16.51 -4.28
N TYR A 130 -3.89 -17.39 -3.28
CA TYR A 130 -3.08 -17.37 -2.07
C TYR A 130 -1.59 -17.62 -2.37
N VAL A 131 -1.27 -18.67 -3.16
CA VAL A 131 0.12 -18.99 -3.53
C VAL A 131 0.73 -17.88 -4.38
N GLU A 132 -0.03 -17.31 -5.31
CA GLU A 132 0.41 -16.17 -6.11
C GLU A 132 0.74 -14.95 -5.25
N CYS A 133 -0.10 -14.63 -4.25
CA CYS A 133 0.15 -13.55 -3.31
C CYS A 133 1.44 -13.80 -2.52
N LEU A 134 1.66 -15.03 -2.03
CA LEU A 134 2.88 -15.38 -1.30
C LEU A 134 4.14 -15.16 -2.13
N GLY A 135 4.15 -15.62 -3.39
CA GLY A 135 5.30 -15.44 -4.29
C GLY A 135 5.69 -13.97 -4.49
N LYS A 136 4.72 -13.07 -4.39
CA LYS A 136 4.93 -11.64 -4.55
C LYS A 136 5.21 -10.90 -3.23
N MET A 137 4.79 -11.44 -2.08
CA MET A 137 5.12 -10.92 -0.74
C MET A 137 6.54 -11.30 -0.27
N VAL A 138 7.02 -12.50 -0.62
CA VAL A 138 8.32 -13.03 -0.16
C VAL A 138 9.51 -12.12 -0.46
N PRO A 139 9.68 -11.54 -1.68
CA PRO A 139 10.80 -10.65 -1.97
C PRO A 139 10.85 -9.43 -1.05
N TRP A 140 9.71 -8.90 -0.65
CA TRP A 140 9.62 -7.74 0.24
C TRP A 140 9.96 -8.09 1.68
N MET A 141 9.48 -9.24 2.15
CA MET A 141 9.85 -9.72 3.48
C MET A 141 11.36 -9.98 3.57
N PHE A 142 11.98 -10.49 2.49
CA PHE A 142 13.42 -10.65 2.40
C PHE A 142 14.17 -9.30 2.35
N ALA A 143 13.72 -8.38 1.49
CA ALA A 143 14.35 -7.06 1.32
C ALA A 143 14.34 -6.23 2.60
N MET A 144 13.28 -6.36 3.41
CA MET A 144 13.14 -5.66 4.69
C MET A 144 13.71 -6.46 5.87
N ASN A 145 14.56 -7.47 5.60
CA ASN A 145 15.24 -8.29 6.60
C ASN A 145 14.30 -9.00 7.61
N HIS A 146 13.06 -9.28 7.21
CA HIS A 146 12.15 -10.14 7.98
C HIS A 146 12.43 -11.62 7.72
N VAL A 147 13.69 -12.02 7.54
CA VAL A 147 14.13 -13.41 7.27
C VAL A 147 13.77 -14.40 8.38
N HIS A 148 13.53 -13.89 9.60
CA HIS A 148 12.98 -14.66 10.70
C HIS A 148 11.45 -14.80 10.57
N TYR A 149 11.01 -15.49 9.51
CA TYR A 149 9.62 -15.96 9.38
C TYR A 149 9.33 -17.17 10.30
N ALA A 150 10.37 -17.76 10.87
CA ALA A 150 10.32 -18.76 11.91
C ALA A 150 10.89 -18.14 13.19
N CYS A 151 10.17 -18.31 14.30
CA CYS A 151 10.65 -18.03 15.65
C CYS A 151 12.05 -18.63 15.88
#